data_AF-A0A353BAK3-F1
#
_entry.id   AF-A0A353BAK3-F1
#
_cell.length_a   1.000
_cell.length_b   1.000
_cell.length_c   1.000
_cell.angle_alpha   90.00
_cell.angle_beta   90.00
_cell.angle_gamma   90.00
#
_symmetry.space_group_name_H-M   'P 1'
#
loop_
_entity.id
_entity.type
_entity.pdbx_description
1 polymer ?
#
loop_
_entity_poly.entity_id
_entity_poly.type
_entity_poly.pdbx_seq_one_letter_code
_entity_poly.pdbx_strand_id
1 'polypeptide(L)'
;YAQAIASIAVIEAYGMTQDRSLQLPAQAAIKFAEESQSKLRGWRYAPREDADLSVTGWYVMVLATGQMAGLTVDRHLFKTVSSFLDSVSFEDYSRYSYTQQRGPSLTMTAEGMLCRIYLGWPKDHPALQAAIRDDLLANLPDEAAIEASVYYTYYATQVLHHVGGDSWNIWNAAMRTALPNTQIKIGPDRGSWAPGSDMFGDAGGRLYVTCLNLYCLEVYYRHLALYKP
;
A
#
# COMPACT_ATOMS: atom_id res chain seq x y z
N TYR A 1 -10.08 3.67 -7.11
CA TYR A 1 -8.69 4.15 -6.95
C TYR A 1 -8.65 5.53 -6.30
N ALA A 2 -8.94 6.63 -7.02
CA ALA A 2 -8.85 8.00 -6.47
C ALA A 2 -9.63 8.22 -5.17
N GLN A 3 -10.87 7.70 -5.09
CA GLN A 3 -11.70 7.80 -3.88
C GLN A 3 -11.00 7.21 -2.65
N ALA A 4 -10.36 6.04 -2.76
CA ALA A 4 -9.71 5.39 -1.62
C ALA A 4 -8.51 6.21 -1.12
N ILE A 5 -7.70 6.74 -2.04
CA ILE A 5 -6.54 7.59 -1.69
C ILE A 5 -7.01 8.89 -1.02
N ALA A 6 -8.04 9.53 -1.56
CA ALA A 6 -8.64 10.72 -0.95
C ALA A 6 -9.21 10.43 0.45
N SER A 7 -9.87 9.28 0.62
CA SER A 7 -10.35 8.80 1.92
C SER A 7 -9.20 8.69 2.92
N ILE A 8 -8.09 8.04 2.56
CA ILE A 8 -6.92 7.91 3.44
C ILE A 8 -6.42 9.29 3.87
N ALA A 9 -6.29 10.25 2.95
CA ALA A 9 -5.80 11.58 3.28
C ALA A 9 -6.69 12.29 4.31
N VAL A 10 -8.02 12.25 4.15
CA VAL A 10 -8.96 12.88 5.09
C VAL A 10 -8.97 12.15 6.44
N ILE A 11 -8.90 10.82 6.44
CA ILE A 11 -8.87 10.00 7.65
C ILE A 11 -7.57 10.23 8.43
N GLU A 12 -6.41 10.26 7.76
CA GLU A 12 -5.12 10.56 8.41
C GLU A 12 -5.09 11.98 8.96
N ALA A 13 -5.58 12.97 8.19
CA ALA A 13 -5.67 14.35 8.66
C ALA A 13 -6.52 14.45 9.94
N TYR A 14 -7.68 13.78 9.98
CA TYR A 14 -8.48 13.68 11.19
C TYR A 14 -7.70 12.97 12.32
N GLY A 15 -7.14 11.78 12.06
CA GLY A 15 -6.43 10.98 13.06
C GLY A 15 -5.28 11.74 13.72
N MET A 16 -4.52 12.53 12.95
CA MET A 16 -3.37 13.29 13.44
C MET A 16 -3.76 14.59 14.17
N THR A 17 -4.84 15.26 13.75
CA THR A 17 -5.19 16.60 14.26
C THR A 17 -6.32 16.58 15.27
N GLN A 18 -7.18 15.55 15.23
CA GLN A 18 -8.45 15.48 15.93
C GLN A 18 -9.38 16.68 15.61
N ASP A 19 -9.23 17.30 14.43
CA ASP A 19 -10.11 18.39 13.98
C ASP A 19 -11.53 17.85 13.77
N ARG A 20 -12.47 18.35 14.57
CA ARG A 20 -13.88 17.94 14.54
C ARG A 20 -14.55 18.20 13.19
N SER A 21 -14.07 19.17 12.41
CA SER A 21 -14.60 19.43 11.07
C SER A 21 -14.34 18.28 10.09
N LEU A 22 -13.28 17.49 10.34
CA LEU A 22 -12.89 16.34 9.51
C LEU A 22 -13.54 15.03 9.96
N GLN A 23 -14.10 14.96 11.17
CA GLN A 23 -14.65 13.71 11.73
C GLN A 23 -15.78 13.14 10.87
N LEU A 24 -16.77 13.97 10.49
CA LEU A 24 -17.90 13.52 9.68
C LEU A 24 -17.47 13.11 8.26
N PRO A 25 -16.66 13.91 7.53
CA PRO A 25 -16.09 13.48 6.26
C PRO A 25 -15.29 12.18 6.35
N ALA A 26 -14.43 12.01 7.36
CA ALA A 26 -13.63 10.82 7.54
C ALA A 26 -14.50 9.56 7.80
N GLN A 27 -15.53 9.68 8.65
CA GLN A 27 -16.45 8.58 8.90
C GLN A 27 -17.29 8.24 7.66
N ALA A 28 -17.71 9.24 6.87
CA ALA A 28 -18.43 9.02 5.62
C ALA A 28 -17.55 8.33 4.57
N ALA A 29 -16.26 8.66 4.52
CA ALA A 29 -15.29 8.04 3.63
C ALA A 29 -15.10 6.54 3.93
N ILE A 30 -15.05 6.16 5.21
CA ILE A 30 -15.05 4.76 5.64
C ILE A 30 -16.35 4.08 5.22
N LYS A 31 -17.50 4.67 5.55
CA LYS A 31 -18.80 4.10 5.19
C LYS A 31 -18.95 3.86 3.69
N PHE A 32 -18.44 4.77 2.85
CA PHE A 32 -18.41 4.56 1.40
C PHE A 32 -17.53 3.36 1.02
N ALA A 33 -16.35 3.19 1.62
CA ALA A 33 -15.50 2.03 1.39
C ALA A 33 -16.24 0.71 1.71
N GLU A 34 -16.93 0.67 2.85
CA GLU A 34 -17.73 -0.47 3.30
C GLU A 34 -18.88 -0.78 2.33
N GLU A 35 -19.67 0.23 1.97
CA GLU A 35 -20.84 0.08 1.11
C GLU A 35 -20.49 -0.18 -0.36
N SER A 36 -19.27 0.11 -0.78
CA SER A 36 -18.82 -0.03 -2.17
C SER A 36 -18.16 -1.39 -2.48
N GLN A 37 -17.94 -2.24 -1.48
CA GLN A 37 -17.35 -3.57 -1.67
C GLN A 37 -18.19 -4.39 -2.66
N SER A 38 -17.53 -5.08 -3.59
CA SER A 38 -18.21 -5.94 -4.55
C SER A 38 -18.60 -7.29 -3.97
N LYS A 39 -19.41 -8.04 -4.72
CA LYS A 39 -19.79 -9.41 -4.36
C LYS A 39 -18.59 -10.36 -4.29
N LEU A 40 -17.49 -10.02 -4.97
CA LEU A 40 -16.22 -10.74 -4.93
C LEU A 40 -15.39 -10.43 -3.68
N ARG A 41 -15.90 -9.59 -2.77
CA ARG A 41 -15.27 -9.19 -1.51
C ARG A 41 -13.99 -8.38 -1.64
N GLY A 42 -13.71 -7.87 -2.84
CA GLY A 42 -12.71 -6.83 -3.09
C GLY A 42 -13.36 -5.58 -3.69
N TRP A 43 -12.52 -4.71 -4.25
CA TRP A 43 -12.94 -3.48 -4.91
C TRP A 43 -12.31 -3.35 -6.28
N ARG A 44 -13.00 -2.59 -7.14
CA ARG A 44 -12.49 -2.16 -8.44
C ARG A 44 -12.81 -0.69 -8.68
N TYR A 45 -12.64 -0.23 -9.92
CA TYR A 45 -12.84 1.16 -10.30
C TYR A 45 -14.28 1.63 -10.12
N ALA A 46 -15.26 0.77 -10.41
CA ALA A 46 -16.67 1.02 -10.16
C ALA A 46 -17.15 0.34 -8.87
N PRO A 47 -17.98 1.00 -8.03
CA PRO A 47 -18.55 0.41 -6.83
C PRO A 47 -19.37 -0.85 -7.13
N ARG A 48 -19.27 -1.85 -6.26
CA ARG A 48 -20.10 -3.08 -6.26
C ARG A 48 -20.03 -4.00 -7.48
N GLU A 49 -19.23 -3.66 -8.51
CA GLU A 49 -19.18 -4.43 -9.75
C GLU A 49 -18.23 -5.63 -9.67
N ASP A 50 -16.94 -5.37 -9.46
CA ASP A 50 -15.86 -6.34 -9.63
C ASP A 50 -14.76 -6.17 -8.57
N ALA A 51 -13.66 -6.91 -8.66
CA ALA A 51 -12.51 -6.78 -7.78
C ALA A 51 -11.17 -7.00 -8.48
N ASP A 52 -10.17 -6.19 -8.13
CA ASP A 52 -8.77 -6.44 -8.41
C ASP A 52 -7.91 -6.14 -7.18
N LEU A 53 -6.70 -6.70 -7.11
CA LEU A 53 -5.87 -6.56 -5.93
C LEU A 53 -5.34 -5.13 -5.72
N SER A 54 -5.08 -4.40 -6.80
CA SER A 54 -4.56 -3.03 -6.74
C SER A 54 -5.55 -2.06 -6.08
N VAL A 55 -6.81 -2.08 -6.51
CA VAL A 55 -7.84 -1.22 -5.93
C VAL A 55 -8.23 -1.75 -4.54
N THR A 56 -8.26 -3.06 -4.36
CA THR A 56 -8.54 -3.67 -3.05
C THR A 56 -7.52 -3.25 -2.00
N GLY A 57 -6.22 -3.24 -2.31
CA GLY A 57 -5.19 -2.83 -1.36
C GLY A 57 -5.38 -1.40 -0.83
N TRP A 58 -5.75 -0.46 -1.72
CA TRP A 58 -6.10 0.90 -1.28
C TRP A 58 -7.29 0.95 -0.34
N TYR A 59 -8.35 0.18 -0.60
CA TYR A 59 -9.51 0.16 0.30
C TYR A 59 -9.23 -0.57 1.62
N VAL A 60 -8.37 -1.60 1.62
CA VAL A 60 -7.89 -2.21 2.87
C VAL A 60 -7.15 -1.18 3.71
N MET A 61 -6.30 -0.35 3.08
CA MET A 61 -5.64 0.76 3.78
C MET A 61 -6.65 1.78 4.31
N VAL A 62 -7.72 2.13 3.58
CA VAL A 62 -8.79 3.00 4.11
C VAL A 62 -9.36 2.45 5.43
N LEU A 63 -9.70 1.16 5.46
CA LEU A 63 -10.27 0.52 6.65
C LEU A 63 -9.26 0.48 7.80
N ALA A 64 -8.00 0.12 7.52
CA ALA A 64 -6.93 0.07 8.50
C ALA A 64 -6.64 1.45 9.10
N THR A 65 -6.50 2.48 8.26
CA THR A 65 -6.29 3.87 8.68
C THR A 65 -7.49 4.37 9.50
N GLY A 66 -8.72 4.03 9.12
CA GLY A 66 -9.92 4.37 9.88
C GLY A 66 -9.89 3.81 11.30
N GLN A 67 -9.50 2.54 11.44
CA GLN A 67 -9.36 1.89 12.73
C GLN A 67 -8.25 2.56 13.58
N MET A 68 -7.11 2.89 12.96
CA MET A 68 -6.01 3.59 13.64
C MET A 68 -6.39 5.01 14.09
N ALA A 69 -7.25 5.69 13.33
CA ALA A 69 -7.75 7.03 13.67
C ALA A 69 -8.87 7.01 14.74
N GLY A 70 -9.22 5.84 15.29
CA GLY A 70 -10.28 5.69 16.28
C GLY A 70 -11.70 5.87 15.73
N LEU A 71 -11.87 5.77 14.41
CA LEU A 71 -13.18 5.82 13.76
C LEU A 71 -13.86 4.45 13.76
N THR A 72 -15.17 4.42 13.54
CA THR A 72 -15.93 3.17 13.49
C THR A 72 -15.71 2.50 12.14
N VAL A 73 -15.27 1.24 12.18
CA VAL A 73 -15.04 0.38 11.01
C VAL A 73 -15.68 -0.98 11.26
N ASP A 74 -16.43 -1.50 10.29
CA ASP A 74 -16.97 -2.85 10.34
C ASP A 74 -15.83 -3.89 10.21
N ARG A 75 -15.50 -4.50 11.35
CA ARG A 75 -14.46 -5.53 11.44
C ARG A 75 -14.77 -6.79 10.64
N HIS A 76 -16.04 -7.03 10.28
CA HIS A 76 -16.40 -8.17 9.44
C HIS A 76 -15.82 -8.04 8.02
N LEU A 77 -15.67 -6.81 7.51
CA LEU A 77 -15.10 -6.59 6.17
C LEU A 77 -13.66 -7.05 6.04
N PHE A 78 -12.83 -6.91 7.08
CA PHE A 78 -11.48 -7.48 7.07
C PHE A 78 -11.51 -9.00 6.80
N LYS A 79 -12.49 -9.71 7.37
CA LYS A 79 -12.64 -11.15 7.13
C LYS A 79 -13.10 -11.46 5.72
N THR A 80 -14.00 -10.67 5.14
CA THR A 80 -14.49 -10.92 3.77
C THR A 80 -13.40 -10.67 2.73
N VAL A 81 -12.54 -9.67 2.94
CA VAL A 81 -11.38 -9.42 2.07
C VAL A 81 -10.43 -10.60 2.01
N SER A 82 -10.26 -11.34 3.12
CA SER A 82 -9.44 -12.56 3.11
C SER A 82 -9.87 -13.53 2.01
N SER A 83 -11.18 -13.73 1.81
CA SER A 83 -11.70 -14.62 0.77
C SER A 83 -11.37 -14.14 -0.64
N PHE A 84 -11.36 -12.82 -0.87
CA PHE A 84 -10.88 -12.27 -2.14
C PHE A 84 -9.39 -12.55 -2.34
N LEU A 85 -8.57 -12.25 -1.32
CA LEU A 85 -7.12 -12.49 -1.36
C LEU A 85 -6.80 -13.97 -1.63
N ASP A 86 -7.52 -14.89 -0.99
CA ASP A 86 -7.38 -16.33 -1.23
C ASP A 86 -7.61 -16.67 -2.71
N SER A 87 -8.61 -16.05 -3.35
CA SER A 87 -8.97 -16.30 -4.76
C SER A 87 -7.93 -15.82 -5.79
N VAL A 88 -7.05 -14.89 -5.39
CA VAL A 88 -5.97 -14.34 -6.23
C VAL A 88 -4.58 -14.72 -5.73
N SER A 89 -4.51 -15.70 -4.83
CA SER A 89 -3.26 -16.19 -4.24
C SER A 89 -2.70 -17.40 -4.97
N PHE A 90 -1.38 -17.54 -4.91
CA PHE A 90 -0.57 -18.58 -5.54
C PHE A 90 0.48 -19.08 -4.55
N GLU A 91 1.03 -20.27 -4.83
CA GLU A 91 2.16 -20.85 -4.09
C GLU A 91 1.96 -20.80 -2.57
N ASP A 92 0.90 -21.47 -2.11
CA ASP A 92 0.51 -21.51 -0.69
C ASP A 92 0.45 -20.11 -0.05
N TYR A 93 -0.22 -19.19 -0.75
CA TYR A 93 -0.47 -17.81 -0.33
C TYR A 93 0.76 -16.91 -0.26
N SER A 94 1.92 -17.37 -0.78
CA SER A 94 3.17 -16.58 -0.80
C SER A 94 3.25 -15.63 -2.01
N ARG A 95 2.41 -15.80 -3.03
CA ARG A 95 2.37 -14.92 -4.21
C ARG A 95 0.95 -14.51 -4.57
N TYR A 96 0.81 -13.37 -5.24
CA TYR A 96 -0.49 -12.82 -5.59
C TYR A 96 -0.53 -12.26 -7.01
N SER A 97 -1.71 -12.37 -7.64
CA SER A 97 -2.00 -11.80 -8.95
C SER A 97 -2.94 -10.60 -8.85
N TYR A 98 -3.05 -9.86 -9.96
CA TYR A 98 -3.95 -8.69 -10.04
C TYR A 98 -5.43 -9.12 -10.06
N THR A 99 -5.75 -10.20 -10.78
CA THR A 99 -7.06 -10.88 -10.80
C THR A 99 -6.84 -12.38 -10.98
N GLN A 100 -7.88 -13.18 -10.72
CA GLN A 100 -7.80 -14.65 -10.81
C GLN A 100 -7.33 -15.17 -12.18
N GLN A 101 -7.55 -14.42 -13.26
CA GLN A 101 -7.19 -14.82 -14.63
C GLN A 101 -5.73 -14.50 -14.98
N ARG A 102 -4.98 -13.82 -14.11
CA ARG A 102 -3.59 -13.44 -14.33
C ARG A 102 -2.65 -14.26 -13.46
N GLY A 103 -1.41 -14.42 -13.92
CA GLY A 103 -0.32 -14.95 -13.09
C GLY A 103 0.12 -13.97 -12.00
N PRO A 104 0.85 -14.46 -10.98
CA PRO A 104 1.37 -13.62 -9.92
C PRO A 104 2.37 -12.60 -10.47
N SER A 105 2.52 -11.48 -9.75
CA SER A 105 3.53 -10.47 -10.05
C SER A 105 4.12 -9.92 -8.77
N LEU A 106 5.36 -9.44 -8.85
CA LEU A 106 6.10 -8.94 -7.70
C LEU A 106 5.35 -7.82 -6.95
N THR A 107 4.78 -6.86 -7.70
CA THR A 107 3.97 -5.75 -7.15
C THR A 107 2.74 -6.25 -6.40
N MET A 108 1.98 -7.16 -7.03
CA MET A 108 0.76 -7.72 -6.43
C MET A 108 1.08 -8.61 -5.23
N THR A 109 2.19 -9.35 -5.25
CA THR A 109 2.68 -10.08 -4.08
C THR A 109 2.94 -9.14 -2.91
N ALA A 110 3.67 -8.03 -3.11
CA ALA A 110 3.92 -7.07 -2.04
C ALA A 110 2.62 -6.44 -1.49
N GLU A 111 1.68 -6.06 -2.36
CA GLU A 111 0.38 -5.51 -1.97
C GLU A 111 -0.50 -6.54 -1.24
N GLY A 112 -0.52 -7.79 -1.70
CA GLY A 112 -1.21 -8.90 -1.05
C GLY A 112 -0.65 -9.18 0.34
N MET A 113 0.68 -9.18 0.51
CA MET A 113 1.31 -9.30 1.82
C MET A 113 0.92 -8.17 2.75
N LEU A 114 0.92 -6.92 2.27
CA LEU A 114 0.51 -5.78 3.08
C LEU A 114 -0.95 -5.93 3.53
N CYS A 115 -1.85 -6.32 2.62
CA CYS A 115 -3.23 -6.61 2.97
C CYS A 115 -3.30 -7.67 4.07
N ARG A 116 -2.59 -8.80 3.93
CA ARG A 116 -2.60 -9.87 4.93
C ARG A 116 -2.11 -9.42 6.30
N ILE A 117 -1.09 -8.56 6.36
CA ILE A 117 -0.64 -7.95 7.61
C ILE A 117 -1.78 -7.13 8.25
N TYR A 118 -2.46 -6.28 7.49
CA TYR A 118 -3.62 -5.52 7.99
C TYR A 118 -4.81 -6.42 8.38
N LEU A 119 -4.96 -7.59 7.76
CA LEU A 119 -5.94 -8.60 8.16
C LEU A 119 -5.53 -9.39 9.42
N GLY A 120 -4.32 -9.17 9.93
CA GLY A 120 -3.83 -9.75 11.20
C GLY A 120 -2.89 -10.95 11.05
N TRP A 121 -2.29 -11.19 9.88
CA TRP A 121 -1.20 -12.16 9.80
C TRP A 121 -0.05 -11.77 10.74
N PRO A 122 0.47 -12.72 11.54
CA PRO A 122 1.62 -12.44 12.38
C PRO A 122 2.86 -12.29 11.50
N LYS A 123 3.87 -11.59 12.03
CA LYS A 123 5.10 -11.27 11.31
C LYS A 123 5.86 -12.52 10.86
N ASP A 124 5.74 -13.63 11.58
CA ASP A 124 6.38 -14.92 11.32
C ASP A 124 5.51 -15.89 10.50
N HIS A 125 4.39 -15.41 9.92
CA HIS A 125 3.54 -16.26 9.07
C HIS A 125 4.37 -16.89 7.92
N PRO A 126 4.33 -18.21 7.70
CA PRO A 126 5.22 -18.89 6.75
C PRO A 126 5.15 -18.34 5.33
N ALA A 127 3.95 -18.07 4.81
CA ALA A 127 3.78 -17.52 3.46
C ALA A 127 4.31 -16.09 3.32
N LEU A 128 4.22 -15.28 4.39
CA LEU A 128 4.79 -13.93 4.43
C LEU A 128 6.32 -14.01 4.43
N GLN A 129 6.89 -14.89 5.24
CA GLN A 129 8.34 -15.11 5.29
C GLN A 129 8.91 -15.66 3.98
N ALA A 130 8.16 -16.52 3.29
CA ALA A 130 8.52 -17.00 1.96
C ALA A 130 8.56 -15.84 0.95
N ALA A 131 7.50 -15.03 0.87
CA ALA A 131 7.45 -13.87 -0.02
C ALA A 131 8.55 -12.84 0.27
N ILE A 132 8.86 -12.60 1.55
CA ILE A 132 9.94 -11.71 1.95
C ILE A 132 11.29 -12.22 1.43
N ARG A 133 11.59 -13.49 1.64
CA ARG A 133 12.87 -14.09 1.27
C ARG A 133 13.02 -14.24 -0.25
N ASP A 134 12.01 -14.80 -0.90
CA ASP A 134 12.11 -15.29 -2.28
C ASP A 134 11.76 -14.22 -3.31
N ASP A 135 10.95 -13.22 -2.93
CA ASP A 135 10.51 -12.15 -3.83
C ASP A 135 11.01 -10.77 -3.39
N LEU A 136 10.73 -10.31 -2.16
CA LEU A 136 11.03 -8.92 -1.78
C LEU A 136 12.53 -8.65 -1.58
N LEU A 137 13.23 -9.45 -0.76
CA LEU A 137 14.66 -9.28 -0.54
C LEU A 137 15.51 -9.74 -1.74
N ALA A 138 14.95 -10.55 -2.63
CA ALA A 138 15.57 -10.89 -3.90
C ALA A 138 15.49 -9.73 -4.93
N ASN A 139 14.61 -8.76 -4.71
CA ASN A 139 14.37 -7.61 -5.59
C ASN A 139 14.48 -6.29 -4.81
N LEU A 140 15.63 -6.08 -4.17
CA LEU A 140 15.92 -4.85 -3.42
C LEU A 140 15.81 -3.61 -4.32
N PRO A 141 15.45 -2.45 -3.74
CA PRO A 141 15.39 -1.21 -4.49
C PRO A 141 16.80 -0.73 -4.82
N ASP A 142 17.10 -0.65 -6.12
CA ASP A 142 18.20 0.12 -6.67
C ASP A 142 17.64 1.24 -7.57
N GLU A 143 18.53 2.03 -8.20
CA GLU A 143 18.13 3.16 -9.03
C GLU A 143 17.26 2.71 -10.21
N ALA A 144 17.61 1.59 -10.87
CA ALA A 144 16.87 1.05 -11.99
C ALA A 144 15.49 0.50 -11.56
N ALA A 145 15.41 -0.19 -10.42
CA ALA A 145 14.17 -0.70 -9.88
C ALA A 145 13.19 0.42 -9.50
N ILE A 146 13.70 1.52 -8.92
CA ILE A 146 12.91 2.72 -8.60
C ILE A 146 12.36 3.36 -9.87
N GLU A 147 13.20 3.50 -10.90
CA GLU A 147 12.78 4.06 -12.20
C GLU A 147 11.83 3.15 -12.97
N ALA A 148 11.79 1.85 -12.68
CA ALA A 148 10.92 0.88 -13.35
C ALA A 148 9.53 0.77 -12.69
N SER A 149 9.45 0.76 -11.35
CA SER A 149 8.19 0.57 -10.63
C SER A 149 8.23 1.08 -9.20
N VAL A 150 7.98 2.38 -9.02
CA VAL A 150 7.83 2.98 -7.68
C VAL A 150 6.66 2.36 -6.90
N TYR A 151 5.65 1.86 -7.60
CA TYR A 151 4.48 1.22 -6.98
C TYR A 151 4.83 -0.08 -6.26
N TYR A 152 5.72 -0.88 -6.83
CA TYR A 152 6.28 -2.04 -6.14
C TYR A 152 7.09 -1.60 -4.92
N THR A 153 8.02 -0.66 -5.12
CA THR A 153 8.89 -0.17 -4.04
C THR A 153 8.08 0.33 -2.86
N TYR A 154 6.98 1.04 -3.11
CA TYR A 154 6.05 1.52 -2.08
C TYR A 154 5.46 0.38 -1.24
N TYR A 155 4.85 -0.63 -1.88
CA TYR A 155 4.24 -1.72 -1.12
C TYR A 155 5.25 -2.60 -0.41
N ALA A 156 6.38 -2.93 -1.05
CA ALA A 156 7.43 -3.71 -0.42
C ALA A 156 8.03 -2.98 0.79
N THR A 157 8.23 -1.66 0.68
CA THR A 157 8.67 -0.81 1.79
C THR A 157 7.71 -0.91 2.97
N GLN A 158 6.40 -0.83 2.74
CA GLN A 158 5.41 -0.94 3.82
C GLN A 158 5.42 -2.33 4.47
N VAL A 159 5.46 -3.41 3.69
CA VAL A 159 5.52 -4.78 4.21
C VAL A 159 6.74 -4.95 5.12
N LEU A 160 7.92 -4.56 4.63
CA LEU A 160 9.18 -4.76 5.34
C LEU A 160 9.27 -3.86 6.57
N HIS A 161 8.72 -2.64 6.52
CA HIS A 161 8.61 -1.79 7.70
C HIS A 161 7.71 -2.41 8.78
N HIS A 162 6.53 -2.93 8.40
CA HIS A 162 5.62 -3.60 9.34
C HIS A 162 6.25 -4.82 10.00
N VAL A 163 6.98 -5.62 9.22
CA VAL A 163 7.70 -6.80 9.74
C VAL A 163 8.86 -6.35 10.65
N GLY A 164 9.67 -5.40 10.22
CA GLY A 164 10.83 -4.91 10.96
C GLY A 164 12.01 -5.89 10.94
N GLY A 165 12.93 -5.72 11.89
CA GLY A 165 14.10 -6.60 12.03
C GLY A 165 15.08 -6.51 10.86
N ASP A 166 15.78 -7.61 10.58
CA ASP A 166 16.87 -7.61 9.60
C ASP A 166 16.40 -7.38 8.16
N SER A 167 15.24 -7.93 7.79
CA SER A 167 14.65 -7.71 6.47
C SER A 167 14.38 -6.22 6.23
N TRP A 168 13.92 -5.51 7.26
CA TRP A 168 13.77 -4.07 7.21
C TRP A 168 15.09 -3.32 7.10
N ASN A 169 16.07 -3.69 7.91
CA ASN A 169 17.38 -3.04 7.92
C ASN A 169 18.06 -3.13 6.54
N ILE A 170 17.99 -4.31 5.90
CA ILE A 170 18.52 -4.55 4.55
C ILE A 170 17.79 -3.68 3.54
N TRP A 171 16.45 -3.72 3.53
CA TRP A 171 15.65 -2.96 2.57
C TRP A 171 15.83 -1.44 2.72
N ASN A 172 15.76 -0.93 3.95
CA ASN A 172 15.93 0.47 4.25
C ASN A 172 17.32 0.97 3.80
N ALA A 173 18.38 0.20 4.05
CA ALA A 173 19.73 0.58 3.64
C ALA A 173 19.83 0.78 2.12
N ALA A 174 19.20 -0.09 1.33
CA ALA A 174 19.13 0.05 -0.13
C ALA A 174 18.25 1.25 -0.53
N MET A 175 17.02 1.31 -0.01
CA MET A 175 16.01 2.32 -0.35
C MET A 175 16.49 3.75 -0.04
N ARG A 176 17.06 3.99 1.15
CA ARG A 176 17.55 5.31 1.57
C ARG A 176 18.76 5.80 0.77
N THR A 177 19.38 4.92 0.01
CA THR A 177 20.49 5.24 -0.89
C THR A 177 19.95 5.52 -2.29
N ALA A 178 19.14 4.61 -2.82
CA ALA A 178 18.70 4.67 -4.20
C ALA A 178 17.66 5.79 -4.45
N LEU A 179 16.73 6.04 -3.52
CA LEU A 179 15.71 7.10 -3.68
C LEU A 179 16.32 8.52 -3.77
N PRO A 180 17.23 8.94 -2.86
CA PRO A 180 17.88 10.23 -3.01
C PRO A 180 18.74 10.37 -4.26
N ASN A 181 19.33 9.29 -4.77
CA ASN A 181 20.15 9.33 -5.98
C ASN A 181 19.31 9.61 -7.24
N THR A 182 18.10 9.06 -7.32
CA THR A 182 17.19 9.25 -8.46
C THR A 182 16.39 10.57 -8.40
N GLN A 183 16.46 11.30 -7.29
CA GLN A 183 15.76 12.58 -7.14
C GLN A 183 16.40 13.68 -7.99
N ILE A 184 15.58 14.45 -8.70
CA ILE A 184 16.04 15.60 -9.49
C ILE A 184 16.66 16.66 -8.57
N LYS A 185 17.93 17.02 -8.82
CA LYS A 185 18.69 17.95 -7.95
C LYS A 185 18.73 19.40 -8.43
N ILE A 186 18.36 19.66 -9.68
CA ILE A 186 18.50 20.97 -10.32
C ILE A 186 17.28 21.31 -11.17
N GLY A 187 17.14 22.60 -11.50
CA GLY A 187 16.08 23.07 -12.39
C GLY A 187 14.70 23.19 -11.73
N PRO A 188 13.65 23.43 -12.53
CA PRO A 188 12.29 23.70 -12.05
C PRO A 188 11.65 22.49 -11.35
N ASP A 189 12.07 21.28 -11.72
CA ASP A 189 11.55 20.03 -11.15
C ASP A 189 12.36 19.52 -9.95
N ARG A 190 13.27 20.33 -9.40
CA ARG A 190 14.12 19.96 -8.27
C ARG A 190 13.30 19.49 -7.08
N GLY A 191 13.69 18.35 -6.51
CA GLY A 191 13.05 17.70 -5.38
C GLY A 191 12.01 16.65 -5.77
N SER A 192 11.66 16.56 -7.06
CA SER A 192 10.74 15.56 -7.60
C SER A 192 11.48 14.35 -8.20
N TRP A 193 10.70 13.37 -8.65
CA TRP A 193 11.15 12.24 -9.46
C TRP A 193 10.43 12.29 -10.82
N ALA A 194 11.16 12.02 -11.90
CA ALA A 194 10.57 11.98 -13.24
C ALA A 194 9.69 10.73 -13.43
N PRO A 195 8.58 10.83 -14.19
CA PRO A 195 7.80 9.65 -14.54
C PRO A 195 8.59 8.65 -15.38
N GLY A 196 9.50 9.13 -16.25
CA GLY A 196 10.52 8.31 -16.91
C GLY A 196 9.99 7.00 -17.51
N SER A 197 10.66 5.91 -17.16
CA SER A 197 10.29 4.54 -17.52
C SER A 197 9.38 3.85 -16.52
N ASP A 198 8.81 4.57 -15.55
CA ASP A 198 7.97 3.96 -14.52
C ASP A 198 6.75 3.34 -15.18
N MET A 199 6.43 2.11 -14.77
CA MET A 199 5.32 1.32 -15.30
C MET A 199 3.97 2.07 -15.31
N PHE A 200 3.77 3.03 -14.39
CA PHE A 200 2.57 3.86 -14.31
C PHE A 200 2.86 5.35 -14.48
N GLY A 201 4.09 5.72 -14.88
CA GLY A 201 4.56 7.09 -15.04
C GLY A 201 3.74 7.88 -16.06
N ASP A 202 3.35 7.26 -17.18
CA ASP A 202 2.54 7.91 -18.22
C ASP A 202 1.12 8.24 -17.74
N ALA A 203 0.54 7.40 -16.89
CA ALA A 203 -0.82 7.57 -16.39
C ALA A 203 -0.88 8.51 -15.17
N GLY A 204 0.07 8.37 -14.23
CA GLY A 204 0.10 9.12 -12.97
C GLY A 204 0.90 10.42 -13.03
N GLY A 205 1.88 10.51 -13.93
CA GLY A 205 2.76 11.66 -14.09
C GLY A 205 3.73 11.89 -12.92
N ARG A 206 4.43 13.03 -12.98
CA ARG A 206 5.45 13.45 -12.01
C ARG A 206 4.93 13.48 -10.56
N LEU A 207 3.69 13.95 -10.36
CA LEU A 207 3.10 14.05 -9.02
C LEU A 207 2.94 12.67 -8.38
N TYR A 208 2.41 11.69 -9.12
CA TYR A 208 2.26 10.31 -8.66
C TYR A 208 3.61 9.70 -8.24
N VAL A 209 4.61 9.75 -9.13
CA VAL A 209 5.93 9.17 -8.85
C VAL A 209 6.59 9.87 -7.68
N THR A 210 6.49 11.20 -7.60
CA THR A 210 7.04 11.96 -6.47
C THR A 210 6.37 11.59 -5.16
N CYS A 211 5.03 11.54 -5.11
CA CYS A 211 4.31 11.20 -3.87
C CYS A 211 4.65 9.79 -3.38
N LEU A 212 4.70 8.79 -4.26
CA LEU A 212 5.03 7.42 -3.82
C LEU A 212 6.47 7.29 -3.33
N ASN A 213 7.43 7.95 -3.99
CA ASN A 213 8.81 7.99 -3.50
C ASN A 213 8.92 8.68 -2.13
N LEU A 214 8.17 9.78 -1.92
CA LEU A 214 8.09 10.43 -0.61
C LEU A 214 7.47 9.51 0.44
N TYR A 215 6.38 8.80 0.12
CA TYR A 215 5.76 7.87 1.07
C TYR A 215 6.70 6.74 1.49
N CYS A 216 7.58 6.25 0.60
CA CYS A 216 8.65 5.32 0.98
C CYS A 216 9.60 5.91 2.03
N LEU A 217 10.03 7.17 1.85
CA LEU A 217 10.92 7.87 2.77
C LEU A 217 10.24 8.24 4.09
N GLU A 218 8.93 8.49 4.06
CA GLU A 218 8.13 8.91 5.21
C GLU A 218 7.63 7.76 6.08
N VAL A 219 7.80 6.52 5.66
CA VAL A 219 7.23 5.34 6.34
C VAL A 219 7.60 5.27 7.84
N TYR A 220 8.78 5.75 8.24
CA TYR A 220 9.22 5.85 9.64
C TYR A 220 8.47 6.91 10.45
N TYR A 221 7.98 7.95 9.80
CA TYR A 221 7.42 9.15 10.44
C TYR A 221 5.89 9.16 10.41
N ARG A 222 5.30 8.70 9.31
CA ARG A 222 3.86 8.73 9.05
C ARG A 222 3.05 7.93 10.08
N HIS A 223 3.63 6.86 10.61
CA HIS A 223 2.99 6.04 11.63
C HIS A 223 3.23 6.55 13.06
N LEU A 224 4.28 7.32 13.34
CA LEU A 224 4.59 7.75 14.72
C LEU A 224 3.51 8.64 15.35
N ALA A 225 2.72 9.36 14.55
CA ALA A 225 1.61 10.19 15.05
C ALA A 225 0.34 9.38 15.37
N LEU A 226 0.10 8.26 14.67
CA LEU A 226 -1.10 7.43 14.83
C LEU A 226 -0.91 6.29 15.86
N TYR A 227 0.34 5.98 16.23
CA TYR A 227 0.69 4.89 17.16
C TYR A 227 1.11 5.35 18.56
N LYS A 228 0.99 6.64 18.91
CA LYS A 228 1.23 7.08 20.29
C LYS A 228 -0.04 6.90 21.12
N PRO A 229 0.02 6.16 22.26
CA PRO A 229 -1.10 6.03 23.18
C PRO A 229 -1.47 7.35 23.86
#